data_AF-A0A7J7GPG9-F1
#
_entry.id   AF-A0A7J7GPG9-F1
#
_cell.length_a   1.000
_cell.length_b   1.000
_cell.length_c   1.000
_cell.angle_alpha   90.00
_cell.angle_beta   90.00
_cell.angle_gamma   90.00
#
_symmetry.space_group_name_H-M   'P 1'
#
loop_
_entity.id
_entity.type
_entity.pdbx_description
1 polymer ?
#
loop_
_entity_poly.entity_id
_entity_poly.type
_entity_poly.pdbx_seq_one_letter_code
_entity_poly.pdbx_strand_id
1 'polypeptide(L)'
;MDLVELDNLKDAIVGLPGVTGLSTEQRKRLTIAVELVANPSIIFMDEPTSSLDARAAAIVMRTVRNTVDTGQTVVCTIYLPSIDIFEAFDELLLMKRGGQVIYSGPLGRNSRKIIEYFEAIPGIPKIKEKYNPATWMLEASSVAAEVRLGIDFAEHYKSSSLHQVQTNTCTKQSSSERVECTSTGNKRPLFHITIFSAQFGAIPILPIEAVVDLLEKPRLQPREDVLHLSLQPLWLDQFSGRDNTGDLTTIIGAMYAAVLFVGINNCQTVQPVVAIERTVFYREKAAGMYSALPYAMAQCILWWASNGQCINSFGSFLYYISFLYFTYYGMMTVSITPNHQVASILAATFYALFNLFSGFFIPRLKIPKWWIWYYWICQLAWTVYGLIVSQYGDVTDPITVPGMKNSTTVQW
;
A
#
# COMPACT_ATOMS: atom_id res chain seq x y z
N MET A 1 -24.00 6.24 -4.86
CA MET A 1 -23.20 6.29 -6.10
C MET A 1 -23.57 7.52 -6.91
N ASP A 2 -24.84 7.93 -6.85
CA ASP A 2 -25.44 9.11 -7.48
C ASP A 2 -24.66 10.41 -7.22
N LEU A 3 -24.24 10.65 -5.96
CA LEU A 3 -23.49 11.87 -5.57
C LEU A 3 -22.21 12.06 -6.38
N VAL A 4 -21.57 10.95 -6.76
CA VAL A 4 -20.29 10.93 -7.47
C VAL A 4 -20.45 10.58 -8.95
N GLU A 5 -21.69 10.42 -9.42
CA GLU A 5 -22.03 10.17 -10.82
C GLU A 5 -21.34 8.93 -11.42
N LEU A 6 -21.21 7.87 -10.61
CA LEU A 6 -20.54 6.60 -10.98
C LEU A 6 -21.50 5.44 -11.25
N ASP A 7 -22.82 5.67 -11.34
CA ASP A 7 -23.82 4.59 -11.44
C ASP A 7 -23.63 3.69 -12.67
N ASN A 8 -23.23 4.27 -13.80
CA ASN A 8 -22.96 3.56 -15.04
C ASN A 8 -21.70 2.65 -14.97
N LEU A 9 -20.90 2.78 -13.92
CA LEU A 9 -19.60 2.13 -13.76
C LEU A 9 -19.55 1.22 -12.51
N LYS A 10 -20.69 0.94 -11.89
CA LYS A 10 -20.78 0.17 -10.64
C LYS A 10 -20.14 -1.23 -10.72
N ASP A 11 -20.25 -1.89 -11.87
CA ASP A 11 -19.74 -3.25 -12.11
C ASP A 11 -18.45 -3.24 -12.96
N ALA A 12 -17.86 -2.05 -13.21
CA ALA A 12 -16.68 -1.92 -14.05
C ALA A 12 -15.39 -2.22 -13.25
N ILE A 13 -14.46 -2.93 -13.88
CA ILE A 13 -13.16 -3.25 -13.28
C ILE A 13 -12.33 -1.96 -13.13
N VAL A 14 -11.88 -1.68 -11.91
CA VAL A 14 -11.06 -0.50 -11.59
C VAL A 14 -9.73 -0.51 -12.35
N GLY A 15 -9.06 -1.66 -12.43
CA GLY A 15 -7.85 -1.89 -13.22
C GLY A 15 -6.61 -1.12 -12.74
N LEU A 16 -5.49 -1.31 -13.43
CA LEU A 16 -4.19 -0.71 -13.09
C LEU A 16 -4.06 0.71 -13.64
N PRO A 17 -3.56 1.69 -12.84
CA PRO A 17 -3.37 3.06 -13.29
C PRO A 17 -2.55 3.15 -14.59
N GLY A 18 -3.13 3.75 -15.63
CA GLY A 18 -2.46 3.96 -16.92
C GLY A 18 -2.40 2.74 -17.84
N VAL A 19 -2.96 1.59 -17.45
CA VAL A 19 -2.89 0.35 -18.26
C VAL A 19 -4.28 -0.18 -18.60
N THR A 20 -5.16 -0.38 -17.61
CA THR A 20 -6.50 -0.97 -17.82
C THR A 20 -7.53 -0.40 -16.86
N GLY A 21 -8.82 -0.54 -17.21
CA GLY A 21 -9.95 -0.23 -16.34
C GLY A 21 -10.42 1.22 -16.44
N LEU A 22 -10.70 1.84 -15.30
CA LEU A 22 -11.27 3.18 -15.20
C LEU A 22 -10.31 4.27 -15.67
N SER A 23 -10.87 5.33 -16.27
CA SER A 23 -10.13 6.55 -16.63
C SER A 23 -9.56 7.25 -15.38
N THR A 24 -8.60 8.15 -15.57
CA THR A 24 -7.99 8.93 -14.46
C THR A 24 -9.04 9.73 -13.70
N GLU A 25 -9.97 10.34 -14.43
CA GLU A 25 -11.13 11.09 -13.94
C GLU A 25 -12.06 10.21 -13.10
N GLN A 26 -12.49 9.06 -13.64
CA GLN A 26 -13.36 8.11 -12.95
C GLN A 26 -12.72 7.54 -11.69
N ARG A 27 -11.41 7.25 -11.73
CA ARG A 27 -10.65 6.75 -10.58
C ARG A 27 -10.55 7.80 -9.47
N LYS A 28 -10.38 9.07 -9.82
CA LYS A 28 -10.39 10.17 -8.83
C LYS A 28 -11.75 10.30 -8.16
N ARG A 29 -12.84 10.25 -8.93
CA ARG A 29 -14.20 10.19 -8.39
C ARG A 29 -14.39 8.98 -7.48
N LEU A 30 -13.95 7.80 -7.89
CA LEU A 30 -14.03 6.60 -7.06
C LEU A 30 -13.25 6.77 -5.74
N THR A 31 -12.08 7.39 -5.78
CA THR A 31 -11.28 7.67 -4.58
C THR A 31 -12.04 8.60 -3.63
N ILE A 32 -12.67 9.66 -4.15
CA ILE A 32 -13.55 10.54 -3.35
C ILE A 32 -14.73 9.74 -2.79
N ALA A 33 -15.35 8.87 -3.59
CA ALA A 33 -16.46 8.04 -3.15
C ALA A 33 -16.10 7.14 -1.96
N VAL A 34 -14.91 6.51 -1.99
CA VAL A 34 -14.41 5.66 -0.89
C VAL A 34 -14.29 6.45 0.41
N GLU A 35 -13.71 7.66 0.37
CA GLU A 35 -13.61 8.53 1.56
C GLU A 35 -14.98 9.01 2.06
N LEU A 36 -15.95 9.19 1.16
CA LEU A 36 -17.31 9.60 1.50
C LEU A 36 -18.16 8.51 2.16
N VAL A 37 -17.81 7.23 1.99
CA VAL A 37 -18.51 6.11 2.67
C VAL A 37 -18.47 6.27 4.18
N ALA A 38 -17.38 6.85 4.72
CA ALA A 38 -17.25 7.12 6.14
C ALA A 38 -18.13 8.29 6.65
N ASN A 39 -18.84 8.98 5.75
CA ASN A 39 -19.65 10.17 6.02
C ASN A 39 -18.93 11.22 6.91
N PRO A 40 -17.73 11.69 6.51
CA PRO A 40 -16.97 12.67 7.28
C PRO A 40 -17.67 14.03 7.33
N SER A 41 -17.54 14.78 8.43
CA SER A 41 -18.05 16.16 8.52
C SER A 41 -17.16 17.17 7.79
N ILE A 42 -15.85 16.90 7.75
CA ILE A 42 -14.82 17.74 7.13
C ILE A 42 -13.94 16.85 6.24
N ILE A 43 -13.68 17.30 5.02
CA ILE A 43 -12.87 16.59 4.03
C ILE A 43 -11.72 17.49 3.58
N PHE A 44 -10.51 16.95 3.60
CA PHE A 44 -9.32 17.60 3.07
C PHE A 44 -8.94 16.96 1.74
N MET A 45 -8.76 17.75 0.69
CA MET A 45 -8.34 17.26 -0.63
C MET A 45 -7.06 17.99 -1.08
N ASP A 46 -6.02 17.23 -1.39
CA ASP A 46 -4.79 17.77 -1.95
C ASP A 46 -4.84 17.72 -3.48
N GLU A 47 -4.91 18.89 -4.12
CA GLU A 47 -4.94 19.08 -5.57
C GLU A 47 -5.85 18.10 -6.33
N PRO A 48 -7.18 18.11 -6.08
CA PRO A 48 -8.10 17.13 -6.66
C PRO A 48 -8.16 17.19 -8.20
N THR A 49 -7.80 18.32 -8.80
CA THR A 49 -7.79 18.55 -10.25
C THR A 49 -6.46 18.22 -10.94
N SER A 50 -5.42 17.80 -10.20
CA SER A 50 -4.11 17.44 -10.75
C SER A 50 -4.20 16.37 -11.86
N SER A 51 -3.35 16.41 -12.88
CA SER A 51 -3.32 15.39 -13.96
C SER A 51 -4.63 15.19 -14.76
N LEU A 52 -5.57 16.13 -14.67
CA LEU A 52 -6.83 16.13 -15.43
C LEU A 52 -6.84 17.27 -16.45
N ASP A 53 -7.51 17.04 -17.58
CA ASP A 53 -7.88 18.12 -18.49
C ASP A 53 -9.01 18.97 -17.89
N ALA A 54 -9.23 20.17 -18.45
CA ALA A 54 -10.19 21.12 -17.90
C ALA A 54 -11.62 20.57 -17.79
N ARG A 55 -12.05 19.69 -18.72
CA ARG A 55 -13.39 19.09 -18.68
C ARG A 55 -13.48 18.04 -17.58
N ALA A 56 -12.52 17.12 -17.49
CA ALA A 56 -12.48 16.13 -16.43
C ALA A 56 -12.40 16.77 -15.04
N ALA A 57 -11.57 17.80 -14.89
CA ALA A 57 -11.46 18.56 -13.65
C ALA A 57 -12.80 19.19 -13.25
N ALA A 58 -13.56 19.75 -14.20
CA ALA A 58 -14.88 20.31 -13.93
C ALA A 58 -15.90 19.25 -13.47
N ILE A 59 -15.86 18.03 -14.06
CA ILE A 59 -16.72 16.92 -13.63
C ILE A 59 -16.40 16.51 -12.19
N VAL A 60 -15.11 16.34 -11.86
CA VAL A 60 -14.67 16.03 -10.49
C VAL A 60 -15.06 17.13 -9.51
N MET A 61 -14.85 18.40 -9.86
CA MET A 61 -15.22 19.50 -8.96
C MET A 61 -16.74 19.65 -8.80
N ARG A 62 -17.52 19.25 -9.80
CA ARG A 62 -18.99 19.18 -9.68
C ARG A 62 -19.41 18.14 -8.65
N THR A 63 -18.80 16.96 -8.62
CA THR A 63 -19.13 15.96 -7.60
C THR A 63 -18.69 16.42 -6.20
N VAL A 64 -17.56 17.12 -6.08
CA VAL A 64 -17.15 17.78 -4.83
C VAL A 64 -18.18 18.85 -4.41
N ARG A 65 -18.70 19.65 -5.35
CA ARG A 65 -19.75 20.64 -5.05
C ARG A 65 -21.04 19.98 -4.54
N ASN A 66 -21.50 18.93 -5.20
CA ASN A 66 -22.67 18.15 -4.77
C ASN A 66 -22.48 17.61 -3.34
N THR A 67 -21.24 17.22 -2.99
CA THR A 67 -20.88 16.76 -1.65
C THR A 67 -21.02 17.87 -0.61
N VAL A 68 -20.50 19.06 -0.89
CA VAL A 68 -20.63 20.22 0.01
C VAL A 68 -22.10 20.61 0.20
N ASP A 69 -22.92 20.50 -0.85
CA ASP A 69 -24.36 20.82 -0.80
C ASP A 69 -25.16 19.89 0.13
N THR A 70 -24.60 18.74 0.53
CA THR A 70 -25.19 17.87 1.57
C THR A 70 -24.90 18.33 3.00
N GLY A 71 -24.12 19.40 3.18
CA GLY A 71 -23.73 19.96 4.49
C GLY A 71 -22.35 19.54 4.99
N GLN A 72 -21.52 18.93 4.13
CA GLN A 72 -20.13 18.61 4.44
C GLN A 72 -19.21 19.81 4.17
N THR A 73 -18.17 20.00 4.98
CA THR A 73 -17.14 21.03 4.73
C THR A 73 -15.98 20.45 3.95
N VAL A 74 -15.64 21.02 2.80
CA VAL A 74 -14.48 20.59 2.00
C VAL A 74 -13.43 21.69 1.97
N VAL A 75 -12.19 21.33 2.29
CA VAL A 75 -11.01 22.18 2.16
C VAL A 75 -10.08 21.55 1.13
N CYS A 76 -9.74 22.28 0.08
CA CYS A 76 -8.84 21.75 -0.94
C CYS A 76 -7.79 22.76 -1.42
N THR A 77 -6.63 22.24 -1.82
CA THR A 77 -5.61 23.00 -2.56
C THR A 77 -5.89 22.89 -4.05
N ILE A 78 -5.77 23.98 -4.81
CA ILE A 78 -5.92 23.95 -6.27
C ILE A 78 -4.85 24.82 -6.93
N TYR A 79 -4.28 24.26 -8.01
CA TYR A 79 -3.35 24.94 -8.89
C TYR A 79 -4.05 25.43 -10.17
N LEU A 80 -3.97 26.74 -10.45
CA LEU A 80 -4.49 27.40 -11.66
C LEU A 80 -5.87 26.90 -12.14
N PRO A 81 -6.97 27.18 -11.41
CA PRO A 81 -8.30 26.75 -11.83
C PRO A 81 -8.81 27.49 -13.08
N SER A 82 -9.66 26.81 -13.85
CA SER A 82 -10.50 27.47 -14.85
C SER A 82 -11.56 28.36 -14.18
N ILE A 83 -12.16 29.27 -14.95
CA ILE A 83 -13.17 30.21 -14.43
C ILE A 83 -14.34 29.44 -13.79
N ASP A 84 -14.85 28.41 -14.46
CA ASP A 84 -15.98 27.62 -13.96
C ASP A 84 -15.68 26.92 -12.63
N ILE A 85 -14.44 26.44 -12.46
CA ILE A 85 -14.00 25.79 -11.21
C ILE A 85 -13.78 26.85 -10.13
N PHE A 86 -13.17 27.98 -10.47
CA PHE A 86 -12.89 29.05 -9.52
C PHE A 86 -14.17 29.64 -8.93
N GLU A 87 -15.19 29.87 -9.75
CA GLU A 87 -16.49 30.40 -9.31
C GLU A 87 -17.32 29.40 -8.48
N ALA A 88 -16.94 28.11 -8.45
CA ALA A 88 -17.62 27.12 -7.61
C ALA A 88 -17.20 27.17 -6.13
N PHE A 89 -16.17 27.97 -5.78
CA PHE A 89 -15.68 28.13 -4.42
C PHE A 89 -16.47 29.17 -3.63
N ASP A 90 -16.87 28.81 -2.42
CA ASP A 90 -17.53 29.72 -1.47
C ASP A 90 -16.51 30.70 -0.88
N GLU A 91 -15.35 30.18 -0.44
CA GLU A 91 -14.28 30.93 0.22
C GLU A 91 -12.91 30.60 -0.39
N LEU A 92 -12.02 31.59 -0.39
CA LEU A 92 -10.62 31.45 -0.81
C LEU A 92 -9.69 31.78 0.34
N LEU A 93 -8.70 30.92 0.55
CA LEU A 93 -7.50 31.22 1.32
C LEU A 93 -6.32 31.32 0.35
N LEU A 94 -5.76 32.53 0.21
CA LEU A 94 -4.62 32.79 -0.65
C LEU A 94 -3.37 33.08 0.19
N MET A 95 -2.29 32.39 -0.14
CA MET A 95 -1.02 32.46 0.58
C MET A 95 0.12 32.82 -0.36
N LYS A 96 1.09 33.60 0.14
CA LYS A 96 2.34 33.87 -0.55
C LYS A 96 3.47 32.95 -0.08
N ARG A 97 4.58 32.96 -0.81
CA ARG A 97 5.80 32.22 -0.45
C ARG A 97 6.25 32.59 0.97
N GLY A 98 6.55 31.59 1.79
CA GLY A 98 6.83 31.77 3.21
C GLY A 98 5.63 31.52 4.13
N GLY A 99 4.52 31.03 3.59
CA GLY A 99 3.37 30.58 4.38
C GLY A 99 2.52 31.71 4.97
N GLN A 100 2.64 32.92 4.42
CA GLN A 100 1.91 34.10 4.89
C GLN A 100 0.62 34.29 4.10
N VAL A 101 -0.47 34.58 4.80
CA VAL A 101 -1.78 34.83 4.19
C VAL A 101 -1.82 36.24 3.61
N ILE A 102 -2.32 36.35 2.38
CA ILE A 102 -2.52 37.63 1.68
C ILE A 102 -4.00 37.95 1.42
N TYR A 103 -4.85 36.93 1.41
CA TYR A 103 -6.30 37.06 1.36
C TYR A 103 -6.96 35.84 2.00
N SER A 104 -8.02 36.03 2.78
CA SER A 104 -8.84 34.94 3.30
C SER A 104 -10.28 35.42 3.44
N GLY A 105 -11.19 34.88 2.62
CA GLY A 105 -12.58 35.27 2.68
C GLY A 105 -13.39 34.81 1.46
N PRO A 106 -14.67 35.18 1.39
CA PRO A 106 -15.55 34.74 0.31
C PRO A 106 -15.14 35.30 -1.05
N LEU A 107 -15.25 34.52 -2.13
CA LEU A 107 -15.01 35.03 -3.50
C LEU A 107 -16.07 36.06 -3.91
N GLY A 108 -17.32 35.82 -3.50
CA GLY A 108 -18.49 36.53 -4.01
C GLY A 108 -18.86 36.11 -5.43
N ARG A 109 -20.05 36.52 -5.90
CA ARG A 109 -20.52 36.21 -7.26
C ARG A 109 -19.57 36.82 -8.29
N ASN A 110 -19.12 36.03 -9.26
CA ASN A 110 -18.21 36.46 -10.32
C ASN A 110 -16.90 37.02 -9.76
N SER A 111 -16.40 36.43 -8.67
CA SER A 111 -15.14 36.82 -8.00
C SER A 111 -15.06 38.32 -7.61
N ARG A 112 -16.20 39.00 -7.42
CA ARG A 112 -16.22 40.45 -7.21
C ARG A 112 -15.48 40.90 -5.95
N LYS A 113 -15.64 40.19 -4.83
CA LYS A 113 -15.04 40.62 -3.55
C LYS A 113 -13.53 40.59 -3.58
N ILE A 114 -12.96 39.58 -4.23
CA ILE A 114 -11.51 39.46 -4.36
C ILE A 114 -10.95 40.47 -5.36
N ILE A 115 -11.66 40.71 -6.47
CA ILE A 115 -11.27 41.75 -7.43
C ILE A 115 -11.29 43.11 -6.76
N GLU A 116 -12.36 43.47 -6.05
CA GLU A 116 -12.47 44.73 -5.29
C GLU A 116 -11.35 44.88 -4.24
N TYR A 117 -10.99 43.80 -3.54
CA TYR A 117 -9.90 43.82 -2.55
C TYR A 117 -8.54 44.16 -3.18
N PHE A 118 -8.18 43.53 -4.29
CA PHE A 118 -6.92 43.80 -4.97
C PHE A 118 -6.96 45.12 -5.75
N GLU A 119 -8.08 45.49 -6.36
CA GLU A 119 -8.21 46.78 -7.06
C GLU A 119 -8.20 48.00 -6.10
N ALA A 120 -8.53 47.80 -4.82
CA ALA A 120 -8.39 48.84 -3.80
C ALA A 120 -6.93 49.21 -3.50
N ILE A 121 -5.97 48.34 -3.83
CA ILE A 121 -4.54 48.59 -3.62
C ILE A 121 -4.02 49.47 -4.76
N PRO A 122 -3.43 50.65 -4.46
CA PRO A 122 -2.95 51.55 -5.49
C PRO A 122 -1.83 50.91 -6.32
N GLY A 123 -1.97 50.96 -7.65
CA GLY A 123 -0.97 50.46 -8.60
C GLY A 123 -1.19 49.04 -9.12
N ILE A 124 -2.23 48.33 -8.65
CA ILE A 124 -2.64 47.05 -9.27
C ILE A 124 -3.43 47.32 -10.56
N PRO A 125 -3.09 46.67 -11.69
CA PRO A 125 -3.85 46.82 -12.93
C PRO A 125 -5.22 46.18 -12.78
N LYS A 126 -6.26 46.91 -13.21
CA LYS A 126 -7.63 46.38 -13.27
C LYS A 126 -7.71 45.15 -14.15
N ILE A 127 -8.61 44.24 -13.78
CA ILE A 127 -8.83 43.01 -14.55
C ILE A 127 -9.39 43.35 -15.95
N LYS A 128 -8.86 42.68 -16.99
CA LYS A 128 -9.38 42.81 -18.36
C LYS A 128 -10.71 42.07 -18.49
N GLU A 129 -11.60 42.57 -19.35
CA GLU A 129 -12.85 41.86 -19.64
C GLU A 129 -12.56 40.43 -20.15
N LYS A 130 -13.33 39.46 -19.64
CA LYS A 130 -13.22 38.02 -19.97
C LYS A 130 -11.89 37.35 -19.59
N TYR A 131 -11.06 38.00 -18.79
CA TYR A 131 -9.84 37.39 -18.27
C TYR A 131 -10.13 36.53 -17.03
N ASN A 132 -9.35 35.48 -16.81
CA ASN A 132 -9.56 34.56 -15.69
C ASN A 132 -9.18 35.25 -14.36
N PRO A 133 -10.13 35.44 -13.41
CA PRO A 133 -9.85 36.08 -12.13
C PRO A 133 -8.78 35.35 -11.31
N ALA A 134 -8.74 34.01 -11.37
CA ALA A 134 -7.75 33.22 -10.65
C ALA A 134 -6.32 33.49 -11.17
N THR A 135 -6.16 33.55 -12.50
CA THR A 135 -4.86 33.87 -13.12
C THR A 135 -4.45 35.31 -12.82
N TRP A 136 -5.38 36.26 -12.96
CA TRP A 136 -5.11 37.67 -12.68
C TRP A 136 -4.69 37.90 -11.22
N MET A 137 -5.38 37.25 -10.27
CA MET A 137 -5.05 37.33 -8.85
C MET A 137 -3.62 36.85 -8.57
N LEU A 138 -3.19 35.74 -9.17
CA LEU A 138 -1.83 35.21 -9.00
C LEU A 138 -0.77 36.13 -9.63
N GLU A 139 -1.08 36.76 -10.77
CA GLU A 139 -0.20 37.76 -11.40
C GLU A 139 -0.11 39.05 -10.56
N ALA A 140 -1.24 39.52 -10.04
CA ALA A 140 -1.36 40.73 -9.21
C ALA A 140 -0.66 40.57 -7.86
N SER A 141 -0.68 39.37 -7.28
CA SER A 141 -0.02 39.02 -6.02
C SER A 141 1.38 38.39 -6.19
N SER A 142 1.94 38.44 -7.39
CA SER A 142 3.26 37.90 -7.66
C SER A 142 4.37 38.69 -6.96
N VAL A 143 5.51 38.03 -6.69
CA VAL A 143 6.69 38.67 -6.09
C VAL A 143 7.19 39.87 -6.93
N ALA A 144 7.06 39.79 -8.26
CA ALA A 144 7.40 40.88 -9.16
C ALA A 144 6.48 42.09 -8.98
N ALA A 145 5.19 41.87 -8.71
CA ALA A 145 4.24 42.93 -8.40
C ALA A 145 4.54 43.56 -7.03
N GLU A 146 4.87 42.74 -6.03
CA GLU A 146 5.23 43.17 -4.67
C GLU A 146 6.43 44.14 -4.70
N VAL A 147 7.50 43.78 -5.42
CA VAL A 147 8.70 44.63 -5.58
C VAL A 147 8.39 45.91 -6.36
N ARG A 148 7.57 45.83 -7.41
CA ARG A 148 7.19 46.99 -8.22
C ARG A 148 6.39 48.02 -7.42
N LEU A 149 5.52 47.55 -6.52
CA LEU A 149 4.66 48.40 -5.71
C LEU A 149 5.32 48.84 -4.40
N GLY A 150 6.35 48.13 -3.94
CA GLY A 150 7.02 48.41 -2.67
C GLY A 150 6.13 48.15 -1.46
N ILE A 151 5.19 47.21 -1.56
CA ILE A 151 4.19 46.88 -0.53
C ILE A 151 4.34 45.41 -0.18
N ASP A 152 4.36 45.06 1.11
CA ASP A 152 4.19 43.67 1.54
C ASP A 152 2.70 43.34 1.66
N PHE A 153 2.21 42.43 0.80
CA PHE A 153 0.80 42.02 0.78
C PHE A 153 0.33 41.35 2.08
N ALA A 154 1.21 40.65 2.80
CA ALA A 154 0.86 39.99 4.05
C ALA A 154 0.71 41.00 5.20
N GLU A 155 1.55 42.05 5.23
CA GLU A 155 1.37 43.15 6.18
C GLU A 155 0.12 43.95 5.88
N HIS A 156 -0.11 44.24 4.59
CA HIS A 156 -1.34 44.89 4.14
C HIS A 156 -2.59 44.10 4.58
N TYR A 157 -2.59 42.78 4.36
CA TYR A 157 -3.69 41.91 4.79
C TYR A 157 -3.94 42.00 6.31
N LYS A 158 -2.89 41.93 7.13
CA LYS A 158 -3.02 42.07 8.61
C LYS A 158 -3.63 43.41 9.03
N SER A 159 -3.32 44.47 8.32
CA SER A 159 -3.88 45.81 8.58
C SER A 159 -5.31 45.99 8.05
N SER A 160 -5.75 45.11 7.14
CA SER A 160 -7.03 45.24 6.45
C SER A 160 -8.24 44.99 7.36
N SER A 161 -9.36 45.64 7.05
CA SER A 161 -10.64 45.40 7.72
C SER A 161 -11.10 43.95 7.59
N LEU A 162 -10.75 43.27 6.49
CA LEU A 162 -11.10 41.89 6.22
C LEU A 162 -10.44 40.94 7.23
N HIS A 163 -9.16 41.15 7.56
CA HIS A 163 -8.49 40.37 8.60
C HIS A 163 -9.10 40.60 9.99
N GLN A 164 -9.50 41.83 10.31
CA GLN A 164 -10.18 42.14 11.57
C GLN A 164 -11.54 41.44 11.67
N VAL A 165 -12.34 41.46 10.59
CA VAL A 165 -13.64 40.77 10.54
C VAL A 165 -13.46 39.26 10.71
N GLN A 166 -12.47 38.66 10.04
CA GLN A 166 -12.19 37.23 10.16
C GLN A 166 -11.76 36.87 11.58
N THR A 167 -10.82 37.63 12.16
CA THR A 167 -10.34 37.41 13.53
C THR A 167 -11.46 37.56 14.56
N ASN A 168 -12.33 38.55 14.37
CA ASN A 168 -13.52 38.75 15.22
C ASN A 168 -14.53 37.60 15.08
N THR A 169 -14.68 37.02 13.89
CA THR A 169 -15.58 35.89 13.65
C THR A 169 -15.05 34.62 14.32
N CYS A 170 -13.77 34.30 14.12
CA CYS A 170 -13.12 33.17 14.76
C CYS A 170 -13.10 33.29 16.30
N THR A 171 -12.82 34.48 16.84
CA THR A 171 -12.85 34.69 18.30
C THR A 171 -14.26 34.52 18.86
N LYS A 172 -15.30 35.06 18.21
CA LYS A 172 -16.71 34.83 18.60
C LYS A 172 -17.07 33.35 18.60
N GLN A 173 -16.71 32.60 17.55
CA GLN A 173 -16.96 31.16 17.46
C GLN A 173 -16.25 30.39 18.60
N SER A 174 -14.96 30.69 18.85
CA SER A 174 -14.20 30.06 19.94
C SER A 174 -14.72 30.38 21.35
N SER A 175 -15.45 31.49 21.50
CA SER A 175 -16.11 31.87 22.76
C SER A 175 -17.50 31.24 22.92
N SER A 176 -18.22 31.03 21.82
CA SER A 176 -19.55 30.39 21.80
C SER A 176 -19.46 28.88 22.07
N GLU A 177 -18.46 28.20 21.51
CA GLU A 177 -18.20 26.76 21.78
C GLU A 177 -17.83 26.47 23.24
N ARG A 178 -17.29 27.47 23.97
CA ARG A 178 -16.99 27.34 25.41
C ARG A 178 -18.25 27.31 26.29
N VAL A 179 -19.41 27.73 25.77
CA VAL A 179 -20.69 27.79 26.50
C VAL A 179 -21.63 26.62 26.11
N GLU A 180 -21.40 25.94 25.00
CA GLU A 180 -22.27 24.86 24.47
C GLU A 180 -21.73 23.43 24.58
N CYS A 181 -20.68 23.18 25.38
CA CYS A 181 -20.21 21.80 25.64
C CYS A 181 -21.16 20.96 26.53
N THR A 182 -22.38 21.45 26.83
CA THR A 182 -23.42 20.71 27.56
C THR A 182 -24.77 20.76 26.85
N SER A 183 -24.85 20.28 25.60
CA SER A 183 -26.13 19.76 25.07
C SER A 183 -25.94 18.82 23.88
N THR A 184 -26.22 17.54 24.14
CA THR A 184 -26.94 16.61 23.25
C THR A 184 -26.65 16.68 21.75
N GLY A 185 -25.67 15.88 21.33
CA GLY A 185 -25.43 15.61 19.92
C GLY A 185 -23.98 15.26 19.63
N ASN A 186 -23.38 14.42 20.47
CA ASN A 186 -22.01 13.96 20.27
C ASN A 186 -22.00 12.99 19.07
N LYS A 187 -22.12 13.50 17.84
CA LYS A 187 -21.59 12.83 16.65
C LYS A 187 -20.07 12.91 16.78
N ARG A 188 -19.52 12.13 17.72
CA ARG A 188 -18.12 11.75 17.66
C ARG A 188 -17.94 11.19 16.26
N PRO A 189 -16.96 11.65 15.47
CA PRO A 189 -16.61 10.95 14.25
C PRO A 189 -16.42 9.48 14.66
N LEU A 190 -17.15 8.58 14.01
CA LEU A 190 -17.24 7.16 14.30
C LEU A 190 -15.92 6.43 13.97
N PHE A 191 -14.78 7.09 14.17
CA PHE A 191 -13.44 6.64 13.78
C PHE A 191 -12.67 5.96 14.89
N HIS A 192 -13.26 5.86 16.09
CA HIS A 192 -12.71 5.03 17.14
C HIS A 192 -13.82 4.21 17.77
N ILE A 193 -13.63 2.89 17.74
CA ILE A 193 -14.47 1.80 18.27
C ILE A 193 -15.18 1.01 17.16
N THR A 194 -14.41 0.48 16.22
CA THR A 194 -14.54 -0.97 15.99
C THR A 194 -13.55 -1.61 16.95
N ILE A 195 -14.08 -2.14 18.06
CA ILE A 195 -13.33 -2.81 19.11
C ILE A 195 -12.36 -3.80 18.45
N PHE A 196 -11.14 -3.91 18.96
CA PHE A 196 -10.14 -4.88 18.50
C PHE A 196 -10.76 -6.29 18.33
N SER A 197 -11.77 -6.66 19.12
CA SER A 197 -12.56 -7.90 19.00
C SER A 197 -13.59 -7.95 17.87
N ALA A 198 -14.18 -6.82 17.46
CA ALA A 198 -15.10 -6.75 16.32
C ALA A 198 -14.34 -6.80 14.97
N GLN A 199 -13.07 -6.36 14.95
CA GLN A 199 -12.17 -6.58 13.81
C GLN A 199 -11.86 -8.08 13.62
N PHE A 200 -11.81 -8.87 14.70
CA PHE A 200 -11.70 -10.33 14.59
C PHE A 200 -12.97 -10.98 14.00
N GLY A 201 -14.15 -10.40 14.21
CA GLY A 201 -15.39 -10.82 13.55
C GLY A 201 -15.49 -10.43 12.08
N ALA A 202 -14.71 -9.43 11.64
CA ALA A 202 -14.54 -9.02 10.25
C ALA A 202 -13.30 -9.65 9.57
N ILE A 203 -12.58 -10.54 10.26
CA ILE A 203 -11.55 -11.42 9.66
C ILE A 203 -12.09 -12.29 8.52
N PRO A 204 -13.39 -12.56 8.34
CA PRO A 204 -13.87 -13.15 7.10
C PRO A 204 -13.98 -12.13 5.95
N ILE A 205 -14.21 -10.84 6.20
CA ILE A 205 -14.53 -9.84 5.17
C ILE A 205 -13.25 -9.22 4.56
N LEU A 206 -12.23 -8.96 5.38
CA LEU A 206 -10.92 -8.48 4.94
C LEU A 206 -10.17 -9.43 3.99
N PRO A 207 -10.16 -10.76 4.20
CA PRO A 207 -9.64 -11.68 3.21
C PRO A 207 -10.61 -11.85 2.06
N ILE A 208 -11.92 -11.61 2.13
CA ILE A 208 -12.80 -11.78 0.95
C ILE A 208 -12.48 -10.76 -0.15
N GLU A 209 -12.21 -9.49 0.15
CA GLU A 209 -11.81 -8.54 -0.91
C GLU A 209 -10.39 -8.79 -1.42
N ALA A 210 -9.44 -9.11 -0.54
CA ALA A 210 -8.10 -9.52 -0.94
C ALA A 210 -8.12 -10.85 -1.73
N VAL A 211 -8.95 -11.83 -1.35
CA VAL A 211 -9.18 -13.12 -2.01
C VAL A 211 -9.88 -12.92 -3.35
N VAL A 212 -10.93 -12.10 -3.43
CA VAL A 212 -11.65 -11.82 -4.69
C VAL A 212 -10.71 -11.08 -5.65
N ASP A 213 -9.93 -10.11 -5.19
CA ASP A 213 -8.96 -9.39 -6.03
C ASP A 213 -7.69 -10.22 -6.34
N LEU A 214 -7.38 -11.27 -5.56
CA LEU A 214 -6.35 -12.28 -5.87
C LEU A 214 -6.87 -13.36 -6.85
N LEU A 215 -8.14 -13.76 -6.71
CA LEU A 215 -8.82 -14.79 -7.51
C LEU A 215 -9.27 -14.25 -8.88
N GLU A 216 -9.68 -12.99 -8.99
CA GLU A 216 -10.07 -12.34 -10.25
C GLU A 216 -8.89 -11.82 -11.08
N LYS A 217 -7.65 -11.86 -10.56
CA LYS A 217 -6.45 -11.57 -11.35
C LYS A 217 -5.96 -12.87 -12.03
N PRO A 218 -6.27 -13.11 -13.33
CA PRO A 218 -5.75 -14.27 -14.08
C PRO A 218 -4.21 -14.26 -14.25
N ARG A 219 -3.51 -13.26 -13.70
CA ARG A 219 -2.05 -13.16 -13.71
C ARG A 219 -1.37 -13.93 -12.57
N LEU A 220 -2.11 -14.37 -11.55
CA LEU A 220 -1.56 -15.15 -10.42
C LEU A 220 -1.85 -16.66 -10.51
N GLN A 221 -2.82 -17.09 -11.34
CA GLN A 221 -3.06 -18.51 -11.66
C GLN A 221 -1.85 -19.30 -12.19
N PRO A 222 -0.85 -18.71 -12.91
CA PRO A 222 0.32 -19.48 -13.32
C PRO A 222 1.24 -19.90 -12.15
N ARG A 223 1.03 -19.41 -10.91
CA ARG A 223 1.95 -19.71 -9.79
C ARG A 223 1.78 -21.09 -9.18
N GLU A 224 0.54 -21.56 -9.05
CA GLU A 224 0.26 -22.88 -8.45
C GLU A 224 0.70 -23.99 -9.41
N ASP A 225 0.47 -23.81 -10.71
CA ASP A 225 0.92 -24.74 -11.75
C ASP A 225 2.45 -24.80 -11.85
N VAL A 226 3.17 -23.68 -11.75
CA VAL A 226 4.64 -23.68 -11.73
C VAL A 226 5.19 -24.36 -10.47
N LEU A 227 4.50 -24.21 -9.33
CA LEU A 227 4.87 -24.89 -8.09
C LEU A 227 4.68 -26.40 -8.19
N HIS A 228 3.51 -26.84 -8.68
CA HIS A 228 3.22 -28.26 -8.90
C HIS A 228 4.12 -28.89 -9.97
N LEU A 229 4.39 -28.18 -11.06
CA LEU A 229 5.21 -28.67 -12.17
C LEU A 229 6.71 -28.73 -11.80
N SER A 230 7.19 -27.82 -10.94
CA SER A 230 8.57 -27.86 -10.42
C SER A 230 8.80 -28.95 -9.36
N LEU A 231 7.72 -29.41 -8.69
CA LEU A 231 7.77 -30.43 -7.63
C LEU A 231 7.53 -31.86 -8.12
N GLN A 232 6.85 -32.03 -9.25
CA GLN A 232 6.62 -33.35 -9.87
C GLN A 232 7.90 -34.20 -10.06
N PRO A 233 9.05 -33.64 -10.48
CA PRO A 233 10.28 -34.41 -10.67
C PRO A 233 10.92 -34.93 -9.38
N LEU A 234 10.66 -34.34 -8.21
CA LEU A 234 11.22 -34.80 -6.93
C LEU A 234 10.56 -36.05 -6.37
N TRP A 235 9.34 -36.32 -6.82
CA TRP A 235 8.51 -37.44 -6.38
C TRP A 235 8.31 -38.47 -7.49
N LEU A 236 8.85 -38.22 -8.68
CA LEU A 236 8.95 -39.21 -9.74
C LEU A 236 9.96 -40.27 -9.32
N ASP A 237 9.56 -41.54 -9.47
CA ASP A 237 10.37 -42.79 -9.33
C ASP A 237 11.67 -42.82 -10.16
N GLN A 238 12.05 -41.71 -10.77
CA GLN A 238 13.18 -41.53 -11.68
C GLN A 238 14.54 -41.50 -10.97
N PHE A 239 14.54 -41.59 -9.63
CA PHE A 239 15.74 -41.75 -8.77
C PHE A 239 15.79 -43.14 -8.10
N SER A 240 15.42 -44.20 -8.82
CA SER A 240 15.39 -45.58 -8.28
C SER A 240 16.75 -46.31 -8.24
N GLY A 241 17.84 -45.68 -8.69
CA GLY A 241 19.20 -46.22 -8.53
C GLY A 241 19.68 -46.06 -7.08
N ARG A 242 19.68 -47.15 -6.30
CA ARG A 242 19.95 -47.13 -4.85
C ARG A 242 21.26 -47.80 -4.44
N ASP A 243 22.10 -48.17 -5.39
CA ASP A 243 23.15 -49.16 -5.14
C ASP A 243 24.49 -48.52 -4.71
N ASN A 244 24.70 -47.24 -5.00
CA ASN A 244 25.99 -46.56 -4.86
C ASN A 244 25.89 -45.28 -4.01
N THR A 245 26.92 -44.99 -3.20
CA THR A 245 26.99 -43.75 -2.42
C THR A 245 26.95 -42.49 -3.29
N GLY A 246 27.39 -42.58 -4.54
CA GLY A 246 27.32 -41.46 -5.49
C GLY A 246 25.88 -41.08 -5.86
N ASP A 247 25.03 -42.08 -6.09
CA ASP A 247 23.62 -41.87 -6.43
C ASP A 247 22.88 -41.24 -5.25
N LEU A 248 23.20 -41.69 -4.03
CA LEU A 248 22.70 -41.10 -2.79
C LEU A 248 23.02 -39.60 -2.68
N THR A 249 24.29 -39.21 -2.85
CA THR A 249 24.67 -37.80 -2.78
C THR A 249 24.00 -36.96 -3.86
N THR A 250 23.71 -37.56 -5.01
CA THR A 250 23.01 -36.90 -6.12
C THR A 250 21.55 -36.65 -5.77
N ILE A 251 20.86 -37.62 -5.16
CA ILE A 251 19.46 -37.48 -4.77
C ILE A 251 19.31 -36.44 -3.65
N ILE A 252 20.13 -36.51 -2.60
CA ILE A 252 20.11 -35.52 -1.52
C ILE A 252 20.42 -34.12 -2.06
N GLY A 253 21.38 -34.02 -2.99
CA GLY A 253 21.70 -32.76 -3.67
C GLY A 253 20.54 -32.21 -4.49
N ALA A 254 19.81 -33.07 -5.21
CA ALA A 254 18.62 -32.69 -5.96
C ALA A 254 17.48 -32.20 -5.04
N MET A 255 17.23 -32.90 -3.93
CA MET A 255 16.24 -32.50 -2.91
C MET A 255 16.57 -31.14 -2.31
N TYR A 256 17.83 -30.95 -1.92
CA TYR A 256 18.32 -29.67 -1.40
C TYR A 256 18.13 -28.54 -2.41
N ALA A 257 18.58 -28.74 -3.66
CA ALA A 257 18.52 -27.74 -4.71
C ALA A 257 17.07 -27.35 -5.02
N ALA A 258 16.15 -28.30 -5.03
CA ALA A 258 14.74 -28.04 -5.28
C ALA A 258 14.08 -27.20 -4.19
N VAL A 259 14.26 -27.56 -2.91
CA VAL A 259 13.67 -26.81 -1.79
C VAL A 259 14.17 -25.37 -1.80
N LEU A 260 15.46 -25.18 -2.00
CA LEU A 260 16.07 -23.86 -2.07
C LEU A 260 15.60 -23.08 -3.30
N PHE A 261 15.62 -23.69 -4.49
CA PHE A 261 15.25 -23.03 -5.74
C PHE A 261 13.80 -22.57 -5.69
N VAL A 262 12.87 -23.44 -5.29
CA VAL A 262 11.46 -23.08 -5.22
C VAL A 262 11.21 -22.04 -4.10
N GLY A 263 11.88 -22.17 -2.96
CA GLY A 263 11.80 -21.19 -1.87
C GLY A 263 12.25 -19.78 -2.30
N ILE A 264 13.38 -19.67 -2.99
CA ILE A 264 13.90 -18.39 -3.50
C ILE A 264 12.96 -17.79 -4.55
N ASN A 265 12.50 -18.60 -5.51
CA ASN A 265 11.57 -18.13 -6.54
C ASN A 265 10.26 -17.64 -5.93
N ASN A 266 9.70 -18.39 -4.97
CA ASN A 266 8.51 -17.94 -4.24
C ASN A 266 8.73 -16.55 -3.64
N CYS A 267 9.79 -16.37 -2.88
CA CYS A 267 10.05 -15.09 -2.23
C CYS A 267 10.19 -13.94 -3.25
N GLN A 268 10.95 -14.15 -4.32
CA GLN A 268 11.10 -13.15 -5.40
C GLN A 268 9.76 -12.76 -6.03
N THR A 269 8.83 -13.70 -6.10
CA THR A 269 7.51 -13.44 -6.68
C THR A 269 6.58 -12.73 -5.68
N VAL A 270 6.70 -13.00 -4.38
CA VAL A 270 5.88 -12.38 -3.32
C VAL A 270 6.27 -10.93 -3.07
N GLN A 271 7.58 -10.62 -3.09
CA GLN A 271 8.10 -9.29 -2.77
C GLN A 271 7.42 -8.12 -3.54
N PRO A 272 7.25 -8.16 -4.88
CA PRO A 272 6.66 -7.04 -5.61
C PRO A 272 5.15 -6.89 -5.35
N VAL A 273 4.45 -8.00 -5.07
CA VAL A 273 3.01 -7.98 -4.75
C VAL A 273 2.80 -7.23 -3.43
N VAL A 274 3.56 -7.61 -2.39
CA VAL A 274 3.49 -6.98 -1.06
C VAL A 274 3.93 -5.51 -1.12
N ALA A 275 4.90 -5.17 -1.99
CA ALA A 275 5.34 -3.79 -2.14
C ALA A 275 4.24 -2.87 -2.69
N ILE A 276 3.39 -3.38 -3.60
CA ILE A 276 2.22 -2.65 -4.12
C ILE A 276 1.16 -2.51 -3.01
N GLU A 277 0.81 -3.62 -2.36
CA GLU A 277 -0.21 -3.63 -1.28
C GLU A 277 0.16 -2.72 -0.12
N ARG A 278 1.44 -2.61 0.23
CA ARG A 278 1.94 -1.72 1.29
C ARG A 278 1.55 -0.26 1.06
N THR A 279 1.51 0.20 -0.19
CA THR A 279 1.10 1.58 -0.50
C THR A 279 -0.38 1.81 -0.23
N VAL A 280 -1.21 0.79 -0.48
CA VAL A 280 -2.63 0.80 -0.17
C VAL A 280 -2.82 0.75 1.35
N PHE A 281 -2.15 -0.18 2.02
CA PHE A 281 -2.17 -0.32 3.49
C PHE A 281 -1.89 1.00 4.22
N TYR A 282 -0.87 1.76 3.79
CA TYR A 282 -0.56 3.04 4.43
C TYR A 282 -1.67 4.09 4.27
N ARG A 283 -2.36 4.10 3.12
CA ARG A 283 -3.50 5.00 2.89
C ARG A 283 -4.68 4.60 3.77
N GLU A 284 -5.01 3.32 3.78
CA GLU A 284 -6.15 2.77 4.54
C GLU A 284 -5.95 2.88 6.05
N LYS A 285 -4.70 2.70 6.51
CA LYS A 285 -4.31 2.94 7.91
C LYS A 285 -4.38 4.42 8.27
N ALA A 286 -4.00 5.33 7.38
CA ALA A 286 -4.12 6.77 7.60
C ALA A 286 -5.60 7.21 7.66
N ALA A 287 -6.46 6.57 6.88
CA ALA A 287 -7.92 6.71 6.96
C ALA A 287 -8.53 6.01 8.20
N GLY A 288 -7.74 5.29 9.00
CA GLY A 288 -8.22 4.66 10.24
C GLY A 288 -9.11 3.43 10.05
N MET A 289 -9.08 2.79 8.88
CA MET A 289 -9.97 1.65 8.59
C MET A 289 -9.64 0.39 9.40
N TYR A 290 -8.36 0.07 9.59
CA TYR A 290 -7.93 -1.11 10.36
C TYR A 290 -6.52 -0.98 10.96
N SER A 291 -6.21 -1.85 11.92
CA SER A 291 -4.90 -1.89 12.59
C SER A 291 -3.89 -2.79 11.84
N ALA A 292 -2.60 -2.59 12.10
CA ALA A 292 -1.51 -3.32 11.44
C ALA A 292 -1.51 -4.83 11.76
N LEU A 293 -1.87 -5.21 12.99
CA LEU A 293 -1.83 -6.60 13.42
C LEU A 293 -2.91 -7.48 12.75
N PRO A 294 -4.21 -7.08 12.73
CA PRO A 294 -5.24 -7.82 11.99
C PRO A 294 -4.91 -7.99 10.50
N TYR A 295 -4.35 -6.96 9.86
CA TYR A 295 -3.91 -7.03 8.46
C TYR A 295 -2.80 -8.06 8.26
N ALA A 296 -1.75 -8.04 9.10
CA ALA A 296 -0.66 -9.00 9.02
C ALA A 296 -1.15 -10.44 9.26
N MET A 297 -2.05 -10.66 10.22
CA MET A 297 -2.63 -11.98 10.49
C MET A 297 -3.50 -12.46 9.31
N ALA A 298 -4.30 -11.58 8.72
CA ALA A 298 -5.12 -11.91 7.56
C ALA A 298 -4.25 -12.33 6.36
N GLN A 299 -3.15 -11.62 6.10
CA GLN A 299 -2.18 -12.03 5.07
C GLN A 299 -1.57 -13.40 5.40
N CYS A 300 -1.15 -13.66 6.64
CA CYS A 300 -0.59 -14.96 7.00
C CYS A 300 -1.58 -16.12 6.75
N ILE A 301 -2.84 -15.93 7.13
CA ILE A 301 -3.91 -16.94 6.94
C ILE A 301 -4.21 -17.17 5.47
N LEU A 302 -4.23 -16.12 4.65
CA LEU A 302 -4.48 -16.20 3.21
C LEU A 302 -3.50 -17.14 2.52
N TRP A 303 -2.20 -16.91 2.74
CA TRP A 303 -1.14 -17.69 2.10
C TRP A 303 -1.06 -19.13 2.60
N TRP A 304 -1.47 -19.36 3.85
CA TRP A 304 -1.66 -20.69 4.40
C TRP A 304 -2.84 -21.40 3.73
N ALA A 305 -3.99 -20.75 3.60
CA ALA A 305 -5.18 -21.35 3.02
C ALA A 305 -5.02 -21.68 1.52
N SER A 306 -4.34 -20.82 0.74
CA SER A 306 -4.18 -21.03 -0.70
C SER A 306 -3.27 -22.22 -1.04
N ASN A 307 -2.18 -22.41 -0.29
CA ASN A 307 -1.17 -23.41 -0.64
C ASN A 307 -1.37 -24.76 0.09
N GLY A 308 -2.31 -24.86 1.04
CA GLY A 308 -2.55 -26.06 1.85
C GLY A 308 -3.19 -27.23 1.09
N GLN A 309 -3.71 -27.02 -0.12
CA GLN A 309 -4.40 -28.05 -0.91
C GLN A 309 -3.47 -29.14 -1.47
N CYS A 310 -2.15 -28.94 -1.39
CA CYS A 310 -1.13 -29.81 -1.98
C CYS A 310 -0.59 -30.90 -1.03
N ILE A 311 -1.14 -31.01 0.18
CA ILE A 311 -0.58 -31.84 1.25
C ILE A 311 -1.14 -33.27 1.16
N ASN A 312 -0.39 -34.16 0.49
CA ASN A 312 -0.76 -35.57 0.33
C ASN A 312 0.09 -36.55 1.17
N SER A 313 1.25 -36.09 1.69
CA SER A 313 2.18 -36.91 2.47
C SER A 313 2.90 -36.09 3.53
N PHE A 314 3.56 -36.75 4.49
CA PHE A 314 4.37 -36.07 5.51
C PHE A 314 5.54 -35.27 4.90
N GLY A 315 6.19 -35.78 3.85
CA GLY A 315 7.22 -35.04 3.14
C GLY A 315 6.66 -33.80 2.41
N SER A 316 5.47 -33.90 1.81
CA SER A 316 4.76 -32.76 1.22
C SER A 316 4.38 -31.72 2.29
N PHE A 317 4.04 -32.14 3.51
CA PHE A 317 3.79 -31.24 4.64
C PHE A 317 5.04 -30.47 5.06
N LEU A 318 6.19 -31.14 5.22
CA LEU A 318 7.46 -30.47 5.55
C LEU A 318 7.88 -29.47 4.48
N TYR A 319 7.69 -29.85 3.21
CA TYR A 319 7.92 -28.97 2.09
C TYR A 319 7.00 -27.73 2.14
N TYR A 320 5.71 -27.93 2.42
CA TYR A 320 4.74 -26.85 2.57
C TYR A 320 5.12 -25.85 3.68
N ILE A 321 5.58 -26.34 4.85
CA ILE A 321 6.09 -25.47 5.92
C ILE A 321 7.33 -24.68 5.47
N SER A 322 8.25 -25.31 4.71
CA SER A 322 9.39 -24.61 4.11
C SER A 322 8.93 -23.49 3.17
N PHE A 323 7.94 -23.77 2.33
CA PHE A 323 7.41 -22.83 1.35
C PHE A 323 6.76 -21.60 2.00
N LEU A 324 5.97 -21.81 3.06
CA LEU A 324 5.41 -20.72 3.85
C LEU A 324 6.50 -19.87 4.52
N TYR A 325 7.55 -20.51 5.04
CA TYR A 325 8.67 -19.78 5.64
C TYR A 325 9.31 -18.80 4.65
N PHE A 326 9.59 -19.25 3.41
CA PHE A 326 10.13 -18.37 2.37
C PHE A 326 9.15 -17.26 1.96
N THR A 327 7.85 -17.55 1.95
CA THR A 327 6.80 -16.56 1.66
C THR A 327 6.79 -15.44 2.71
N TYR A 328 6.77 -15.81 4.00
CA TYR A 328 6.77 -14.85 5.10
C TYR A 328 8.10 -14.11 5.24
N TYR A 329 9.21 -14.79 4.95
CA TYR A 329 10.51 -14.13 4.86
C TYR A 329 10.51 -13.02 3.80
N GLY A 330 9.92 -13.27 2.63
CA GLY A 330 9.73 -12.27 1.59
C GLY A 330 8.91 -11.06 2.03
N MET A 331 7.76 -11.30 2.66
CA MET A 331 6.92 -10.23 3.23
C MET A 331 7.67 -9.39 4.27
N MET A 332 8.43 -10.05 5.15
CA MET A 332 9.24 -9.39 6.17
C MET A 332 10.30 -8.49 5.54
N THR A 333 11.03 -8.97 4.52
CA THR A 333 12.07 -8.16 3.87
C THR A 333 11.53 -6.88 3.22
N VAL A 334 10.32 -6.93 2.63
CA VAL A 334 9.64 -5.75 2.06
C VAL A 334 9.13 -4.81 3.15
N SER A 335 8.73 -5.36 4.30
CA SER A 335 8.23 -4.56 5.43
C SER A 335 9.35 -3.75 6.09
N ILE A 336 10.57 -4.32 6.17
CA ILE A 336 11.73 -3.67 6.80
C ILE A 336 12.40 -2.67 5.85
N THR A 337 12.31 -2.86 4.54
CA THR A 337 13.04 -2.06 3.55
C THR A 337 12.14 -1.04 2.85
N PRO A 338 12.67 0.13 2.45
CA PRO A 338 11.87 1.16 1.80
C PRO A 338 11.47 0.78 0.36
N ASN A 339 12.26 -0.04 -0.34
CA ASN A 339 12.04 -0.37 -1.75
C ASN A 339 12.21 -1.87 -1.99
N HIS A 340 11.44 -2.40 -2.95
CA HIS A 340 11.50 -3.79 -3.39
C HIS A 340 12.91 -4.23 -3.83
N GLN A 341 13.63 -3.37 -4.56
CA GLN A 341 14.99 -3.68 -5.01
C GLN A 341 15.94 -3.91 -3.82
N VAL A 342 15.82 -3.09 -2.77
CA VAL A 342 16.61 -3.24 -1.54
C VAL A 342 16.17 -4.48 -0.77
N ALA A 343 14.87 -4.78 -0.73
CA ALA A 343 14.34 -6.01 -0.15
C ALA A 343 14.96 -7.26 -0.79
N SER A 344 15.06 -7.27 -2.12
CA SER A 344 15.62 -8.40 -2.88
C SER A 344 17.11 -8.62 -2.58
N ILE A 345 17.89 -7.54 -2.51
CA ILE A 345 19.33 -7.60 -2.16
C ILE A 345 19.51 -8.10 -0.71
N LEU A 346 18.70 -7.58 0.22
CA LEU A 346 18.73 -8.02 1.61
C LEU A 346 18.40 -9.50 1.71
N ALA A 347 17.34 -9.95 1.04
CA ALA A 347 16.92 -11.34 1.01
C ALA A 347 18.02 -12.26 0.44
N ALA A 348 18.65 -11.87 -0.67
CA ALA A 348 19.74 -12.61 -1.30
C ALA A 348 20.94 -12.83 -0.37
N THR A 349 21.26 -11.83 0.46
CA THR A 349 22.35 -11.93 1.44
C THR A 349 22.07 -13.02 2.47
N PHE A 350 20.83 -13.12 2.96
CA PHE A 350 20.45 -14.17 3.90
C PHE A 350 20.26 -15.54 3.23
N TYR A 351 19.89 -15.60 1.95
CA TYR A 351 19.91 -16.89 1.23
C TYR A 351 21.30 -17.50 1.20
N ALA A 352 22.35 -16.69 1.04
CA ALA A 352 23.72 -17.19 1.12
C ALA A 352 24.04 -17.78 2.50
N LEU A 353 23.56 -17.15 3.57
CA LEU A 353 23.70 -17.65 4.94
C LEU A 353 22.91 -18.95 5.16
N PHE A 354 21.65 -19.00 4.72
CA PHE A 354 20.83 -20.21 4.78
C PHE A 354 21.50 -21.36 4.00
N ASN A 355 22.09 -21.08 2.84
CA ASN A 355 22.83 -22.05 2.05
C ASN A 355 24.03 -22.62 2.80
N LEU A 356 24.87 -21.74 3.35
CA LEU A 356 26.14 -22.13 3.99
C LEU A 356 25.93 -23.00 5.23
N PHE A 357 24.90 -22.68 6.03
CA PHE A 357 24.63 -23.35 7.31
C PHE A 357 23.47 -24.35 7.26
N SER A 358 22.99 -24.71 6.07
CA SER A 358 21.94 -25.73 5.87
C SER A 358 22.34 -27.15 6.28
N GLY A 359 23.64 -27.40 6.51
CA GLY A 359 24.16 -28.75 6.80
C GLY A 359 24.52 -29.57 5.56
N PHE A 360 24.19 -29.10 4.35
CA PHE A 360 24.50 -29.79 3.09
C PHE A 360 25.97 -29.59 2.66
N PHE A 361 26.43 -28.33 2.51
CA PHE A 361 27.82 -28.03 2.14
C PHE A 361 28.82 -28.27 3.27
N ILE A 362 28.44 -27.86 4.49
CA ILE A 362 29.25 -28.05 5.69
C ILE A 362 28.45 -28.97 6.61
N PRO A 363 28.90 -30.23 6.82
CA PRO A 363 28.26 -31.13 7.75
C PRO A 363 28.21 -30.52 9.15
N ARG A 364 27.10 -30.72 9.88
CA ARG A 364 26.86 -30.19 11.23
C ARG A 364 28.06 -30.34 12.18
N LEU A 365 28.75 -31.48 12.14
CA LEU A 365 29.89 -31.79 13.01
C LEU A 365 31.15 -30.94 12.72
N LYS A 366 31.26 -30.39 11.51
CA LYS A 366 32.39 -29.54 11.08
C LYS A 366 32.11 -28.04 11.29
N ILE A 367 30.89 -27.66 11.67
CA ILE A 367 30.55 -26.26 11.96
C ILE A 367 31.22 -25.85 13.28
N PRO A 368 31.95 -24.72 13.33
CA PRO A 368 32.53 -24.21 14.58
C PRO A 368 31.48 -24.06 15.68
N LYS A 369 31.84 -24.40 16.92
CA LYS A 369 30.90 -24.39 18.07
C LYS A 369 30.20 -23.03 18.25
N TRP A 370 30.86 -21.92 17.91
CA TRP A 370 30.29 -20.58 18.00
C TRP A 370 29.29 -20.21 16.88
N TRP A 371 29.25 -20.93 15.75
CA TRP A 371 28.26 -20.74 14.67
C TRP A 371 27.12 -21.77 14.68
N ILE A 372 27.20 -22.79 15.53
CA ILE A 372 26.24 -23.91 15.52
C ILE A 372 24.80 -23.47 15.85
N TRP A 373 24.62 -22.36 16.57
CA TRP A 373 23.29 -21.81 16.86
C TRP A 373 22.52 -21.43 15.59
N TYR A 374 23.22 -20.98 14.55
CA TYR A 374 22.57 -20.58 13.29
C TYR A 374 22.02 -21.80 12.54
N TYR A 375 22.71 -22.94 12.60
CA TYR A 375 22.19 -24.20 12.06
C TYR A 375 20.82 -24.55 12.67
N TRP A 376 20.64 -24.36 13.97
CA TRP A 376 19.38 -24.67 14.67
C TRP A 376 18.23 -23.72 14.30
N ILE A 377 18.53 -22.47 13.95
CA ILE A 377 17.55 -21.47 13.50
C ILE A 377 17.24 -21.62 12.00
N CYS A 378 18.17 -22.19 11.23
CA CYS A 378 18.03 -22.33 9.79
C CYS A 378 16.93 -23.33 9.43
N GLN A 379 15.79 -22.82 8.95
CA GLN A 379 14.67 -23.65 8.49
C GLN A 379 15.09 -24.64 7.38
N LEU A 380 16.00 -24.22 6.50
CA LEU A 380 16.47 -25.06 5.38
C LEU A 380 17.17 -26.34 5.87
N ALA A 381 17.89 -26.28 7.00
CA ALA A 381 18.53 -27.46 7.58
C ALA A 381 17.50 -28.49 8.04
N TRP A 382 16.43 -28.03 8.68
CA TRP A 382 15.35 -28.89 9.18
C TRP A 382 14.50 -29.47 8.08
N THR A 383 14.24 -28.72 7.01
CA THR A 383 13.42 -29.20 5.90
C THR A 383 14.16 -30.26 5.09
N VAL A 384 15.45 -30.05 4.82
CA VAL A 384 16.30 -31.05 4.16
C VAL A 384 16.45 -32.30 5.03
N TYR A 385 16.74 -32.16 6.32
CA TYR A 385 16.82 -33.28 7.25
C TYR A 385 15.50 -34.05 7.32
N GLY A 386 14.38 -33.35 7.46
CA GLY A 386 13.06 -33.97 7.54
C GLY A 386 12.65 -34.68 6.25
N LEU A 387 13.02 -34.16 5.08
CA LEU A 387 12.78 -34.83 3.80
C LEU A 387 13.64 -36.09 3.65
N ILE A 388 14.92 -36.05 4.04
CA ILE A 388 15.81 -37.23 4.02
C ILE A 388 15.24 -38.32 4.93
N VAL A 389 14.89 -37.98 6.18
CA VAL A 389 14.32 -38.94 7.13
C VAL A 389 12.97 -39.47 6.65
N SER A 390 12.12 -38.63 6.06
CA SER A 390 10.82 -39.06 5.54
C SER A 390 10.91 -40.00 4.34
N GLN A 391 11.97 -39.94 3.54
CA GLN A 391 12.13 -40.79 2.36
C GLN A 391 12.99 -42.04 2.64
N TYR A 392 13.96 -41.93 3.56
CA TYR A 392 14.99 -42.94 3.76
C TYR A 392 15.13 -43.45 5.19
N GLY A 393 14.39 -42.89 6.16
CA GLY A 393 14.48 -43.30 7.56
C GLY A 393 14.12 -44.77 7.81
N ASP A 394 13.29 -45.36 6.95
CA ASP A 394 12.83 -46.76 7.08
C ASP A 394 13.59 -47.73 6.14
N VAL A 395 14.54 -47.24 5.34
CA VAL A 395 15.27 -48.05 4.35
C VAL A 395 16.50 -48.66 5.01
N THR A 396 16.58 -49.99 5.06
CA THR A 396 17.73 -50.73 5.63
C THR A 396 18.62 -51.39 4.58
N ASP A 397 18.45 -51.03 3.30
CA ASP A 397 19.15 -51.69 2.19
C ASP A 397 20.66 -51.39 2.21
N PRO A 398 21.53 -52.40 1.97
CA PRO A 398 22.97 -52.23 2.00
C PRO A 398 23.48 -51.43 0.78
N ILE A 399 24.22 -50.34 1.03
CA ILE A 399 24.80 -49.48 -0.01
C ILE A 399 26.27 -49.88 -0.28
N THR A 400 26.69 -49.88 -1.55
CA THR A 400 28.10 -50.10 -1.92
C THR A 400 28.91 -48.80 -1.83
N VAL A 401 30.06 -48.84 -1.13
CA VAL A 401 30.98 -47.71 -0.98
C VAL A 401 32.16 -47.88 -1.94
N PRO A 402 32.42 -46.92 -2.85
CA PRO A 402 33.56 -46.97 -3.76
C PRO A 402 34.89 -47.08 -2.98
N GLY A 403 35.62 -48.18 -3.17
CA GLY A 403 36.94 -48.41 -2.57
C GLY A 403 37.00 -49.39 -1.39
N MET A 404 35.87 -49.92 -0.91
CA MET A 404 35.84 -51.02 0.08
C MET A 404 35.44 -52.35 -0.59
N LYS A 405 36.26 -53.39 -0.42
CA LYS A 405 36.06 -54.72 -1.04
C LYS A 405 35.00 -55.60 -0.36
N ASN A 406 34.58 -55.26 0.85
CA ASN A 406 33.46 -55.91 1.53
C ASN A 406 32.41 -54.84 1.78
N SER A 407 31.17 -55.11 1.33
CA SER A 407 30.00 -54.27 1.63
C SER A 407 29.82 -54.16 3.14
N THR A 408 30.46 -53.17 3.75
CA THR A 408 30.14 -52.73 5.10
C THR A 408 28.78 -52.07 5.03
N THR A 409 27.78 -52.77 5.55
CA THR A 409 26.42 -52.30 5.79
C THR A 409 26.47 -51.04 6.62
N VAL A 410 26.23 -49.89 5.98
CA VAL A 410 25.91 -48.65 6.67
C VAL A 410 24.39 -48.57 6.67
N GLN A 411 23.78 -48.66 7.86
CA GLN A 411 22.38 -48.27 8.01
C GLN A 411 22.27 -46.77 7.71
N TRP A 412 21.20 -46.40 7.01
CA TRP A 412 20.88 -45.02 6.62
C TRP A 412 20.93 -44.01 7.77
#